data_AF-W8YJA9-F1
#
_entry.id   AF-W8YJA9-F1
#
_cell.length_a   1.000
_cell.length_b   1.000
_cell.length_c   1.000
_cell.angle_alpha   90.00
_cell.angle_beta   90.00
_cell.angle_gamma   90.00
#
_symmetry.space_group_name_H-M   'P 1'
#
loop_
_entity.id
_entity.type
_entity.pdbx_description
1 polymer ?
#
loop_
_entity_poly.entity_id
_entity_poly.type
_entity_poly.pdbx_seq_one_letter_code
_entity_poly.pdbx_strand_id
1 'polypeptide(L)'
;MLPLLEGEFVQNGMMTKEQFLAGYGLTQAVPGPLFTFASYIGAVLNGTLGATIATIAIFLPAFLLVIGVLPFWNSVRKISFIQGALLGVNAAVVGILIAAFYDPIWTSTVMNASDFVFASLLFCLLAFWKTPPWVIVILGAFGGYILSIL
;
A
#
# COMPACT_ATOMS: atom_id res chain seq x y z
N MET A 1 2.59 17.17 2.31
CA MET A 1 2.17 17.19 0.88
C MET A 1 0.71 17.60 0.69
N LEU A 2 -0.23 17.11 1.50
CA LEU A 2 -1.65 17.47 1.35
C LEU A 2 -1.94 18.99 1.39
N PRO A 3 -1.35 19.79 2.30
CA PRO A 3 -1.58 21.25 2.29
C PRO A 3 -1.07 21.94 1.03
N LEU A 4 0.00 21.40 0.40
CA LEU A 4 0.53 21.92 -0.86
C LEU A 4 -0.42 21.62 -2.02
N LEU A 5 -0.94 20.38 -2.09
CA LEU A 5 -1.90 20.00 -3.13
C LEU A 5 -3.25 20.72 -2.95
N GLU A 6 -3.73 20.87 -1.71
CA GLU A 6 -4.93 21.66 -1.43
C GLU A 6 -4.74 23.13 -1.84
N GLY A 7 -3.58 23.71 -1.53
CA GLY A 7 -3.18 25.04 -2.00
C GLY A 7 -3.24 25.16 -3.52
N GLU A 8 -2.62 24.23 -4.24
CA GLU A 8 -2.54 24.29 -5.70
C GLU A 8 -3.87 24.01 -6.39
N PHE A 9 -4.66 23.04 -5.94
CA PHE A 9 -5.85 22.62 -6.68
C PHE A 9 -7.15 23.22 -6.15
N VAL A 10 -7.25 23.50 -4.86
CA VAL A 10 -8.48 24.07 -4.27
C VAL A 10 -8.43 25.58 -4.23
N GLN A 11 -7.32 26.20 -3.78
CA GLN A 11 -7.25 27.65 -3.67
C GLN A 11 -7.20 28.34 -5.06
N ASN A 12 -6.67 27.66 -6.08
CA ASN A 12 -6.70 28.13 -7.46
C ASN A 12 -8.02 27.83 -8.19
N GLY A 13 -9.03 27.27 -7.50
CA GLY A 13 -10.36 27.00 -8.06
C GLY A 13 -10.42 25.87 -9.10
N MET A 14 -9.37 25.05 -9.22
CA MET A 14 -9.34 23.92 -10.15
C MET A 14 -10.22 22.75 -9.69
N MET A 15 -10.45 22.61 -8.38
CA MET A 15 -11.39 21.64 -7.80
C MET A 15 -12.01 22.17 -6.50
N THR A 16 -13.18 21.68 -6.13
CA THR A 16 -13.79 22.05 -4.84
C THR A 16 -13.12 21.32 -3.67
N LYS A 17 -13.28 21.87 -2.46
CA LYS A 17 -12.75 21.24 -1.24
C LYS A 17 -13.39 19.86 -1.01
N GLU A 18 -14.68 19.72 -1.32
CA GLU A 18 -15.43 18.47 -1.21
C GLU A 18 -14.87 17.41 -2.17
N GLN A 19 -14.56 17.78 -3.41
CA GLN A 19 -13.92 16.87 -4.38
C GLN A 19 -12.54 16.44 -3.91
N PHE A 20 -11.72 17.37 -3.43
CA PHE A 20 -10.39 17.06 -2.90
C PHE A 20 -10.46 16.07 -1.72
N LEU A 21 -11.32 16.34 -0.74
CA LEU A 21 -11.52 15.48 0.42
C LEU A 21 -12.11 14.12 0.06
N ALA A 22 -13.04 14.07 -0.89
CA ALA A 22 -13.60 12.81 -1.39
C ALA A 22 -12.52 11.93 -2.02
N GLY A 23 -11.67 12.49 -2.90
CA GLY A 23 -10.57 11.75 -3.49
C GLY A 23 -9.52 11.31 -2.49
N TYR A 24 -9.21 12.15 -1.50
CA TYR A 24 -8.30 11.79 -0.41
C TYR A 24 -8.87 10.62 0.40
N GLY A 25 -10.15 10.67 0.77
CA GLY A 25 -10.85 9.58 1.46
C GLY A 25 -10.84 8.28 0.66
N LEU A 26 -11.12 8.34 -0.65
CA LEU A 26 -11.05 7.18 -1.55
C LEU A 26 -9.64 6.59 -1.62
N THR A 27 -8.61 7.44 -1.69
CA THR A 27 -7.21 6.99 -1.73
C THR A 27 -6.80 6.32 -0.42
N GLN A 28 -7.35 6.76 0.72
CA GLN A 28 -7.10 6.14 2.02
C GLN A 28 -7.89 4.84 2.22
N ALA A 29 -9.04 4.70 1.56
CA ALA A 29 -9.87 3.49 1.63
C ALA A 29 -9.28 2.33 0.82
N VAL A 30 -8.58 2.62 -0.27
CA VAL A 30 -7.88 1.60 -1.06
C VAL A 30 -6.47 1.42 -0.50
N PRO A 31 -6.04 0.19 -0.16
CA PRO A 31 -4.66 -0.05 0.23
C PRO A 31 -3.76 0.27 -0.96
N GLY A 32 -2.92 1.29 -0.79
CA GLY A 32 -2.07 1.72 -1.88
C GLY A 32 -1.24 2.95 -1.53
N PRO A 33 -0.30 3.28 -2.40
CA PRO A 33 0.51 4.46 -2.26
C PRO A 33 -0.29 5.73 -2.59
N LEU A 34 -0.09 6.79 -1.80
CA LEU A 34 -0.84 8.04 -1.95
C LEU A 34 -0.64 8.72 -3.33
N PHE A 35 0.39 8.35 -4.09
CA PHE A 35 0.60 8.91 -5.43
C PHE A 35 -0.54 8.57 -6.42
N THR A 36 -1.36 7.54 -6.17
CA THR A 36 -2.55 7.27 -6.99
C THR A 36 -3.59 8.41 -6.94
N PHE A 37 -3.52 9.26 -5.92
CA PHE A 37 -4.31 10.50 -5.84
C PHE A 37 -4.06 11.45 -7.01
N ALA A 38 -2.87 11.42 -7.63
CA ALA A 38 -2.59 12.22 -8.83
C ALA A 38 -3.50 11.82 -10.01
N SER A 39 -3.77 10.52 -10.18
CA SER A 39 -4.70 10.00 -11.18
C SER A 39 -6.13 10.47 -10.90
N TYR A 40 -6.54 10.54 -9.63
CA TYR A 40 -7.84 11.10 -9.24
C TYR A 40 -7.93 12.59 -9.57
N ILE A 41 -6.93 13.39 -9.22
CA ILE A 41 -6.89 14.81 -9.55
C ILE A 41 -6.98 14.98 -11.07
N GLY A 42 -6.20 14.21 -11.84
CA GLY A 42 -6.30 14.19 -13.30
C GLY A 42 -7.71 13.87 -13.81
N ALA A 43 -8.40 12.94 -13.17
CA ALA A 43 -9.78 12.58 -13.48
C ALA A 43 -10.77 13.72 -13.23
N VAL A 44 -10.63 14.43 -12.10
CA VAL A 44 -11.50 15.57 -11.76
C VAL A 44 -11.32 16.71 -12.77
N LEU A 45 -10.08 16.96 -13.21
CA LEU A 45 -9.77 18.08 -14.09
C LEU A 45 -10.15 17.82 -15.57
N ASN A 46 -9.87 16.62 -16.09
CA ASN A 46 -10.00 16.32 -17.52
C ASN A 46 -10.55 14.92 -17.81
N GLY A 47 -11.32 14.34 -16.88
CA GLY A 47 -11.93 13.02 -17.05
C GLY A 47 -10.90 11.90 -17.25
N THR A 48 -11.29 10.85 -17.97
CA THR A 48 -10.45 9.66 -18.20
C THR A 48 -9.11 9.98 -18.86
N LEU A 49 -9.07 10.99 -19.73
CA LEU A 49 -7.84 11.44 -20.39
C LEU A 49 -6.88 12.07 -19.38
N GLY A 50 -7.38 12.97 -18.52
CA GLY A 50 -6.57 13.55 -17.45
C GLY A 50 -6.06 12.51 -16.45
N ALA A 51 -6.90 11.53 -16.09
CA ALA A 51 -6.50 10.41 -15.25
C ALA A 51 -5.34 9.61 -15.87
N THR A 52 -5.44 9.33 -17.17
CA THR A 52 -4.42 8.56 -17.92
C THR A 52 -3.11 9.33 -18.00
N ILE A 53 -3.15 10.62 -18.35
CA ILE A 53 -1.95 11.46 -18.43
C ILE A 53 -1.28 11.60 -17.07
N ALA A 54 -2.05 11.88 -16.01
CA ALA A 54 -1.51 12.00 -14.66
C ALA A 54 -0.87 10.70 -14.17
N THR A 55 -1.50 9.56 -14.48
CA THR A 55 -0.95 8.23 -14.19
C THR A 55 0.39 8.04 -14.91
N ILE A 56 0.45 8.30 -16.21
CA ILE A 56 1.71 8.17 -16.96
C ILE A 56 2.77 9.10 -16.37
N ALA A 57 2.44 10.37 -16.14
CA ALA A 57 3.38 11.38 -15.66
C ALA A 57 3.97 11.03 -14.29
N ILE A 58 3.19 10.48 -13.36
CA ILE A 58 3.68 10.17 -12.01
C ILE A 58 4.58 8.92 -11.97
N PHE A 59 4.32 7.94 -12.84
CA PHE A 59 5.12 6.72 -12.89
C PHE A 59 6.30 6.79 -13.88
N LEU A 60 6.22 7.65 -14.89
CA LEU A 60 7.21 7.73 -15.96
C LEU A 60 8.65 7.91 -15.44
N PRO A 61 8.95 8.79 -14.46
CA PRO A 61 10.32 8.94 -13.97
C PRO A 61 10.89 7.66 -13.38
N ALA A 62 10.09 6.93 -12.59
CA ALA A 62 10.52 5.65 -12.00
C ALA A 62 10.75 4.59 -13.08
N PHE A 63 9.86 4.51 -14.08
CA PHE A 63 10.05 3.60 -15.21
C PHE A 63 11.30 3.92 -16.02
N LEU A 64 11.56 5.20 -16.30
CA LEU A 64 12.78 5.62 -17.01
C LEU A 64 14.04 5.27 -16.24
N LEU A 65 14.06 5.43 -14.91
CA LEU A 65 15.19 5.00 -14.09
C LEU A 65 15.42 3.49 -14.17
N VAL A 66 14.35 2.68 -14.05
CA VAL A 66 14.45 1.22 -14.14
C VAL A 66 14.95 0.78 -15.51
N ILE A 67 14.35 1.29 -16.58
CA ILE A 67 14.75 0.98 -17.97
C ILE A 67 16.18 1.46 -18.24
N GLY A 68 16.57 2.63 -17.74
CA GLY A 68 17.92 3.16 -17.90
C GLY A 68 18.98 2.35 -17.18
N VAL A 69 18.67 1.81 -15.99
CA VAL A 69 19.63 1.03 -15.18
C VAL A 69 19.68 -0.44 -15.59
N LEU A 70 18.57 -1.02 -16.05
CA LEU A 70 18.42 -2.44 -16.40
C LEU A 70 19.58 -3.01 -17.26
N PRO A 71 20.03 -2.37 -18.36
CA PRO A 71 21.13 -2.87 -19.19
C PRO A 71 22.46 -2.98 -18.42
N PHE A 72 22.67 -2.11 -17.45
CA PHE A 72 23.90 -2.04 -16.66
C PHE A 72 23.79 -2.78 -15.33
N TRP A 73 22.64 -3.37 -15.02
CA TRP A 73 22.33 -3.93 -13.70
C TRP A 73 23.36 -4.94 -13.22
N ASN A 74 23.86 -5.80 -14.10
CA ASN A 74 24.88 -6.80 -13.77
C ASN A 74 26.22 -6.19 -13.31
N SER A 75 26.57 -5.01 -13.81
CA SER A 75 27.77 -4.27 -13.38
C SER A 75 27.48 -3.45 -12.13
N VAL A 76 26.34 -2.76 -12.09
CA VAL A 76 25.91 -1.92 -10.96
C VAL A 76 25.78 -2.73 -9.67
N ARG A 77 25.19 -3.94 -9.74
CA ARG A 77 25.00 -4.82 -8.57
C ARG A 77 26.30 -5.42 -8.00
N LYS A 78 27.43 -5.27 -8.70
CA LYS A 78 28.75 -5.72 -8.22
C LYS A 78 29.46 -4.65 -7.38
N ILE A 79 28.99 -3.41 -7.43
CA ILE A 79 29.55 -2.30 -6.64
C ILE A 79 29.20 -2.55 -5.16
N SER A 80 30.22 -2.62 -4.30
CA SER A 80 30.06 -2.91 -2.87
C SER A 80 29.08 -1.96 -2.16
N PHE A 81 29.13 -0.68 -2.50
CA PHE A 81 28.19 0.33 -1.99
C PHE A 81 26.73 0.01 -2.36
N ILE A 82 26.46 -0.38 -3.61
CA ILE A 82 25.12 -0.74 -4.07
C ILE A 82 24.63 -2.01 -3.38
N GLN A 83 25.50 -3.00 -3.18
CA GLN A 83 25.15 -4.21 -2.43
C GLN A 83 24.75 -3.89 -0.99
N GLY A 84 25.52 -3.02 -0.32
CA GLY A 84 25.19 -2.53 1.03
C GLY A 84 23.86 -1.77 1.06
N ALA A 85 23.62 -0.89 0.09
CA ALA A 85 22.36 -0.17 -0.04
C ALA A 85 21.17 -1.11 -0.26
N LEU A 86 21.28 -2.11 -1.15
CA LEU A 86 20.23 -3.10 -1.40
C LEU A 86 19.94 -3.95 -0.16
N LEU A 87 20.96 -4.36 0.59
CA LEU A 87 20.81 -5.04 1.87
C LEU A 87 20.08 -4.15 2.89
N GLY A 88 20.47 -2.88 3.00
CA GLY A 88 19.81 -1.91 3.87
C GLY A 88 18.34 -1.69 3.51
N VAL A 89 18.03 -1.55 2.21
CA VAL A 89 16.65 -1.43 1.72
C VAL A 89 15.85 -2.69 2.05
N ASN A 90 16.38 -3.89 1.80
CA ASN A 90 15.70 -5.13 2.14
C ASN A 90 15.46 -5.25 3.66
N ALA A 91 16.45 -4.90 4.47
CA ALA A 91 16.32 -4.89 5.93
C ALA A 91 15.27 -3.87 6.40
N ALA A 92 15.22 -2.69 5.80
CA ALA A 92 14.22 -1.67 6.11
C ALA A 92 12.80 -2.13 5.74
N VAL A 93 12.62 -2.75 4.56
CA VAL A 93 11.33 -3.31 4.14
C VAL A 93 10.86 -4.39 5.11
N VAL A 94 11.73 -5.34 5.47
CA VAL A 94 11.41 -6.38 6.46
C VAL A 94 11.06 -5.75 7.81
N GLY A 95 11.83 -4.75 8.26
CA GLY A 95 11.56 -4.02 9.49
C GLY A 95 10.19 -3.33 9.48
N ILE A 96 9.81 -2.66 8.39
CA ILE A 96 8.50 -2.02 8.23
C ILE A 96 7.37 -3.06 8.23
N LEU A 97 7.56 -4.20 7.55
CA LEU A 97 6.55 -5.27 7.53
C LEU A 97 6.34 -5.88 8.92
N ILE A 98 7.43 -6.12 9.66
CA ILE A 98 7.36 -6.61 11.04
C ILE A 98 6.72 -5.56 11.94
N ALA A 99 7.10 -4.28 11.81
CA ALA A 99 6.53 -3.19 12.58
C ALA A 99 5.02 -3.09 12.35
N ALA A 100 4.57 -3.08 11.10
CA ALA A 100 3.15 -3.05 10.75
C ALA A 100 2.39 -4.30 11.21
N PHE A 101 3.04 -5.47 11.17
CA PHE A 101 2.48 -6.71 11.70
C PHE A 101 2.31 -6.66 13.22
N TYR A 102 3.29 -6.11 13.94
CA TYR A 102 3.19 -5.96 15.39
C TYR A 102 2.16 -4.89 15.76
N ASP A 103 2.30 -3.68 15.22
CA ASP A 103 1.44 -2.54 15.49
C ASP A 103 1.03 -1.84 14.17
N PRO A 104 -0.27 -1.76 13.82
CA PRO A 104 -1.43 -2.06 14.66
C PRO A 104 -1.96 -3.50 14.57
N ILE A 105 -1.47 -4.35 13.65
CA ILE A 105 -2.20 -5.59 13.30
C ILE A 105 -2.31 -6.54 14.50
N TRP A 106 -1.19 -6.97 15.08
CA TRP A 106 -1.20 -7.91 16.21
C TRP A 106 -1.79 -7.27 17.48
N THR A 107 -1.33 -6.06 17.82
CA THR A 107 -1.75 -5.31 19.01
C THR A 107 -3.21 -4.88 19.01
N SER A 108 -3.90 -4.84 17.87
CA SER A 108 -5.34 -4.56 17.82
C SER A 108 -6.22 -5.81 17.64
N THR A 109 -5.65 -6.92 17.16
CA THR A 109 -6.43 -8.12 16.80
C THR A 109 -6.36 -9.22 17.84
N VAL A 110 -5.22 -9.42 18.50
CA VAL A 110 -5.01 -10.57 19.42
C VAL A 110 -5.06 -10.10 20.87
N MET A 111 -6.27 -10.00 21.42
CA MET A 111 -6.51 -9.47 22.77
C MET A 111 -6.69 -10.56 23.82
N ASN A 112 -7.29 -11.69 23.42
CA ASN A 112 -7.60 -12.81 24.29
C ASN A 112 -6.95 -14.12 23.83
N ALA A 113 -6.95 -15.12 24.70
CA ALA A 113 -6.46 -16.46 24.37
C ALA A 113 -7.25 -17.10 23.20
N SER A 114 -8.55 -16.81 23.08
CA SER A 114 -9.38 -17.26 21.97
C SER A 114 -8.93 -16.69 20.62
N ASP A 115 -8.57 -15.40 20.58
CA ASP A 115 -8.11 -14.72 19.36
C ASP A 115 -6.77 -15.30 18.92
N PHE A 116 -5.88 -15.58 19.89
CA PHE A 116 -4.59 -16.22 19.63
C PHE A 116 -4.75 -17.62 19.05
N VAL A 117 -5.64 -18.44 19.61
CA VAL A 117 -5.91 -19.80 19.11
C VAL A 117 -6.50 -19.73 17.70
N PHE A 118 -7.45 -18.82 17.46
CA PHE A 118 -8.08 -18.65 16.16
C PHE A 118 -7.10 -18.15 15.09
N ALA A 119 -6.29 -17.13 15.40
CA ALA A 119 -5.23 -16.64 14.52
C ALA A 119 -4.19 -17.73 14.22
N SER A 120 -3.78 -18.51 15.22
CA SER A 120 -2.84 -19.62 15.05
C SER A 120 -3.42 -20.73 14.17
N LEU A 121 -4.70 -21.04 14.30
CA LEU A 121 -5.38 -22.01 13.44
C LEU A 121 -5.40 -21.55 11.98
N LEU A 122 -5.79 -20.28 11.72
CA LEU A 122 -5.78 -19.70 10.38
C LEU A 122 -4.37 -19.66 9.78
N PHE A 123 -3.35 -19.34 10.59
CA PHE A 123 -1.96 -19.39 10.18
C PHE A 123 -1.52 -20.81 9.80
N CYS A 124 -1.89 -21.82 10.59
CA CYS A 124 -1.58 -23.22 10.28
C CYS A 124 -2.25 -23.69 8.97
N LEU A 125 -3.50 -23.29 8.73
CA LEU A 125 -4.20 -23.56 7.48
C LEU A 125 -3.45 -22.95 6.27
N LEU A 126 -2.96 -21.72 6.43
CA LEU A 126 -2.17 -21.04 5.38
C LEU A 126 -0.82 -21.71 5.16
N ALA A 127 -0.05 -21.93 6.24
CA ALA A 127 1.35 -22.30 6.16
C ALA A 127 1.56 -23.79 5.84
N PHE A 128 0.77 -24.68 6.43
CA PHE A 128 0.95 -26.14 6.29
C PHE A 128 0.00 -26.74 5.25
N TRP A 129 -1.28 -26.37 5.30
CA TRP A 129 -2.28 -26.87 4.36
C TRP A 129 -2.31 -26.12 3.03
N LYS A 130 -1.57 -25.00 2.93
CA LYS A 130 -1.51 -24.15 1.73
C LYS A 130 -2.91 -23.79 1.21
N THR A 131 -3.86 -23.61 2.12
CA THR A 131 -5.21 -23.20 1.73
C THR A 131 -5.14 -21.85 1.01
N PRO A 132 -5.95 -21.64 -0.04
CA PRO A 132 -5.92 -20.38 -0.76
C PRO A 132 -6.20 -19.19 0.18
N PRO A 133 -5.43 -18.09 0.12
CA PRO A 133 -5.62 -16.96 1.03
C PRO A 133 -7.04 -16.40 1.08
N TRP A 134 -7.77 -16.41 -0.04
CA TRP A 134 -9.16 -15.93 -0.10
C TRP A 134 -10.10 -16.76 0.79
N VAL A 135 -9.87 -18.07 0.95
CA VAL A 135 -10.65 -18.94 1.85
C VAL A 135 -10.37 -18.54 3.29
N ILE A 136 -9.12 -18.27 3.63
CA ILE A 136 -8.71 -17.88 4.99
C ILE A 136 -9.31 -16.53 5.37
N VAL A 137 -9.37 -15.58 4.43
CA VAL A 137 -10.02 -14.28 4.66
C VAL A 137 -11.51 -14.46 4.95
N ILE A 138 -12.20 -15.30 4.18
CA ILE A 138 -13.62 -15.59 4.41
C ILE A 138 -13.82 -16.26 5.78
N LEU A 139 -13.05 -17.33 6.08
CA LEU A 139 -13.13 -18.03 7.36
C LEU A 139 -12.80 -17.13 8.55
N GLY A 140 -11.79 -16.27 8.40
CA GLY A 140 -11.39 -15.29 9.42
C GLY A 140 -12.47 -14.26 9.69
N ALA A 141 -13.10 -13.72 8.64
CA ALA A 141 -14.19 -12.76 8.77
C ALA A 141 -15.43 -13.36 9.45
N PHE A 142 -15.88 -14.53 8.99
CA PHE A 142 -17.04 -15.21 9.58
C PHE A 142 -16.76 -15.72 10.99
N GLY A 143 -15.61 -16.37 11.21
CA GLY A 143 -15.24 -16.92 12.51
C GLY A 143 -14.99 -15.83 13.54
N GLY A 144 -14.33 -14.73 13.17
CA GLY A 144 -14.14 -13.57 14.04
C GLY A 144 -15.46 -12.90 14.42
N TYR A 145 -16.39 -12.76 13.47
CA TYR A 145 -17.73 -12.21 13.76
C TYR A 145 -18.49 -13.06 14.78
N ILE A 146 -18.49 -14.39 14.62
CA ILE A 146 -19.13 -15.30 15.58
C ILE A 146 -18.48 -15.18 16.96
N LEU A 147 -17.15 -15.13 17.00
CA LEU A 147 -16.38 -15.04 18.24
C LEU A 147 -16.57 -13.71 18.96
N SER A 148 -16.92 -12.63 18.25
CA SER A 148 -17.25 -11.33 18.84
C SER A 148 -18.65 -11.25 19.47
N ILE A 149 -19.55 -12.18 19.11
CA ILE A 149 -20.93 -12.23 19.61
C ILE A 149 -21.04 -13.13 20.86
N LEU A 150 -20.14 -14.10 21.00
CA LEU A 150 -20.03 -15.03 22.12
C LEU A 150 -19.33 -14.40 23.33
#